data_AF-A0A1A9HTT8-F1
#
_entry.id   AF-A0A1A9HTT8-F1
#
_cell.length_a   1.000
_cell.length_b   1.000
_cell.length_c   1.000
_cell.angle_alpha   90.00
_cell.angle_beta   90.00
_cell.angle_gamma   90.00
#
_symmetry.space_group_name_H-M   'P 1'
#
loop_
_entity.id
_entity.type
_entity.pdbx_description
1 polymer ?
#
loop_
_entity_poly.entity_id
_entity_poly.type
_entity_poly.pdbx_seq_one_letter_code
_entity_poly.pdbx_strand_id
1 'polypeptide(L)'
;MQVELNNLGRWLQHARKRLLVIVEGRDTAGKGGVISAISETLSPRQCRTVALGKPSEREQGEWYFQRYMTHLPSAGEIVLFDRSWYNRAGVEAVMGFCTPQQTDDFLKQAPVLERLLVDDGLLLFKYWLTVDQQQQEERFAERAEDPLKQWKLSPIDLEARQHYEDYGRARDRMLAHTHTKQAPWTLVDFNDQRRGRLTLIRHLLDHLPDVTVPAKELQFPAVKGGLKEERFDWKLKPIKSL
;
A
#
# COMPACT_ATOMS: atom_id res chain seq x y z
N MET A 1 -18.09 4.88 -0.12
CA MET A 1 -16.72 4.36 0.06
C MET A 1 -15.70 5.44 0.42
N GLN A 2 -15.47 6.50 -0.36
CA GLN A 2 -14.54 7.58 0.04
C GLN A 2 -14.89 8.25 1.40
N VAL A 3 -16.19 8.44 1.67
CA VAL A 3 -16.69 8.91 2.98
C VAL A 3 -16.44 7.88 4.10
N GLU A 4 -16.51 6.58 3.79
CA GLU A 4 -16.26 5.50 4.75
C GLU A 4 -14.77 5.38 5.07
N LEU A 5 -13.88 5.57 4.09
CA LEU A 5 -12.43 5.72 4.31
C LEU A 5 -12.14 6.93 5.24
N ASN A 6 -12.82 8.05 5.05
CA ASN A 6 -12.70 9.19 5.96
C ASN A 6 -13.16 8.89 7.39
N ASN A 7 -14.23 8.10 7.54
CA ASN A 7 -14.71 7.67 8.86
C ASN A 7 -13.77 6.65 9.51
N LEU A 8 -13.23 5.70 8.75
CA LEU A 8 -12.12 4.83 9.17
C LEU A 8 -10.91 5.66 9.67
N GLY A 9 -10.49 6.68 8.92
CA GLY A 9 -9.44 7.60 9.36
C GLY A 9 -9.75 8.26 10.71
N ARG A 10 -10.93 8.85 10.84
CA ARG A 10 -11.40 9.44 12.12
C ARG A 10 -11.44 8.42 13.26
N TRP A 11 -11.85 7.18 12.97
CA TRP A 11 -11.96 6.11 13.95
C TRP A 11 -10.58 5.65 14.45
N LEU A 12 -9.60 5.45 13.56
CA LEU A 12 -8.23 5.09 13.97
C LEU A 12 -7.64 6.14 14.93
N GLN A 13 -7.84 7.43 14.65
CA GLN A 13 -7.42 8.52 15.53
C GLN A 13 -8.16 8.50 16.88
N HIS A 14 -9.48 8.32 16.86
CA HIS A 14 -10.30 8.29 18.07
C HIS A 14 -9.98 7.07 18.98
N ALA A 15 -9.96 5.88 18.40
CA ALA A 15 -9.67 4.62 19.10
C ALA A 15 -8.16 4.34 19.26
N ARG A 16 -7.29 5.26 18.82
CA ARG A 16 -5.81 5.17 18.81
C ARG A 16 -5.25 3.90 18.14
N LYS A 17 -6.03 3.28 17.25
CA LYS A 17 -5.65 2.07 16.51
C LYS A 17 -4.63 2.37 15.41
N ARG A 18 -3.94 1.33 14.95
CA ARG A 18 -2.87 1.39 13.95
C ARG A 18 -3.23 0.50 12.78
N LEU A 19 -3.13 0.99 11.54
CA LEU A 19 -3.47 0.22 10.33
C LEU A 19 -2.27 0.12 9.39
N LEU A 20 -1.86 -1.11 9.07
CA LEU A 20 -0.88 -1.42 8.03
C LEU A 20 -1.57 -2.24 6.93
N VAL A 21 -1.53 -1.74 5.69
CA VAL A 21 -2.03 -2.45 4.50
C VAL A 21 -0.86 -2.75 3.58
N ILE A 22 -0.55 -4.03 3.41
CA ILE A 22 0.42 -4.55 2.45
C ILE A 22 -0.30 -4.85 1.14
N VAL A 23 0.19 -4.30 0.03
CA VAL A 23 -0.32 -4.56 -1.32
C VAL A 23 0.79 -5.17 -2.16
N GLU A 24 0.73 -6.49 -2.31
CA GLU A 24 1.60 -7.29 -3.17
C GLU A 24 0.89 -7.72 -4.45
N GLY A 25 1.66 -8.26 -5.38
CA GLY A 25 1.17 -8.80 -6.64
C GLY A 25 2.20 -8.63 -7.75
N ARG A 26 1.92 -9.25 -8.90
CA ARG A 26 2.73 -9.11 -10.11
C ARG A 26 2.90 -7.63 -10.52
N ASP A 27 3.87 -7.38 -11.37
CA ASP A 27 3.99 -6.06 -12.00
C ASP A 27 2.96 -5.89 -13.12
N THR A 28 2.59 -4.63 -13.36
CA THR A 28 1.32 -4.19 -13.99
C THR A 28 -0.01 -4.60 -13.31
N ALA A 29 -0.02 -5.41 -12.24
CA ALA A 29 -1.26 -5.87 -11.58
C ALA A 29 -2.18 -4.73 -11.06
N GLY A 30 -1.62 -3.68 -10.46
CA GLY A 30 -2.40 -2.49 -10.06
C GLY A 30 -2.04 -1.80 -8.74
N LYS A 31 -1.01 -2.28 -8.02
CA LYS A 31 -0.61 -1.88 -6.64
C LYS A 31 -0.78 -0.38 -6.31
N GLY A 32 0.06 0.49 -6.86
CA GLY A 32 -0.04 1.94 -6.68
C GLY A 32 -1.39 2.57 -7.08
N GLY A 33 -2.16 1.95 -7.98
CA GLY A 33 -3.48 2.42 -8.40
C GLY A 33 -4.61 2.17 -7.40
N VAL A 34 -4.49 1.14 -6.54
CA VAL A 34 -5.40 0.94 -5.40
C VAL A 34 -4.92 1.68 -4.16
N ILE A 35 -3.61 1.77 -3.94
CA ILE A 35 -3.00 2.60 -2.88
C ILE A 35 -3.44 4.06 -3.04
N SER A 36 -3.34 4.61 -4.26
CA SER A 36 -3.81 5.98 -4.54
C SER A 36 -5.29 6.15 -4.24
N ALA A 37 -6.14 5.18 -4.60
CA ALA A 37 -7.59 5.24 -4.37
C ALA A 37 -7.98 5.16 -2.87
N ILE A 38 -7.10 4.61 -2.02
CA ILE A 38 -7.22 4.67 -0.56
C ILE A 38 -6.75 6.05 -0.06
N SER A 39 -5.51 6.45 -0.41
CA SER A 39 -4.86 7.63 0.16
C SER A 39 -5.43 8.98 -0.29
N GLU A 40 -5.95 9.08 -1.52
CA GLU A 40 -6.41 10.34 -2.15
C GLU A 40 -7.45 11.10 -1.33
N THR A 41 -8.25 10.40 -0.53
CA THR A 41 -9.29 11.02 0.31
C THR A 41 -8.95 11.10 1.79
N LEU A 42 -7.73 10.71 2.17
CA LEU A 42 -7.25 10.70 3.56
C LEU A 42 -6.27 11.85 3.81
N SER A 43 -6.10 12.24 5.08
CA SER A 43 -5.11 13.27 5.41
C SER A 43 -3.69 12.71 5.22
N PRO A 44 -2.78 13.40 4.51
CA PRO A 44 -1.38 12.95 4.35
C PRO A 44 -0.57 13.02 5.66
N ARG A 45 -1.12 13.66 6.72
CA ARG A 45 -0.59 13.59 8.09
C ARG A 45 -1.00 12.32 8.84
N GLN A 46 -1.84 11.49 8.24
CA GLN A 46 -2.39 10.28 8.84
C GLN A 46 -2.11 9.05 7.96
N CYS A 47 -2.36 9.16 6.66
CA CYS A 47 -2.14 8.11 5.67
C CYS A 47 -0.87 8.39 4.89
N ARG A 48 0.11 7.49 4.96
CA ARG A 48 1.36 7.57 4.17
C ARG A 48 1.65 6.28 3.42
N THR A 49 2.13 6.43 2.19
CA THR A 49 2.63 5.32 1.37
C THR A 49 4.11 5.10 1.63
N VAL A 50 4.52 3.84 1.65
CA VAL A 50 5.91 3.40 1.77
C VAL A 50 6.20 2.49 0.58
N ALA A 51 7.17 2.89 -0.24
CA ALA A 51 7.59 2.19 -1.44
C ALA A 51 9.13 2.18 -1.45
N LEU A 52 9.73 1.18 -0.80
CA LEU A 52 11.18 1.12 -0.63
C LEU A 52 11.87 0.62 -1.90
N GLY A 53 12.90 1.33 -2.35
CA GLY A 53 13.81 0.87 -3.39
C GLY A 53 14.72 -0.28 -2.93
N LYS A 54 15.61 -0.71 -3.84
CA LYS A 54 16.67 -1.69 -3.55
C LYS A 54 17.41 -1.32 -2.25
N PRO A 55 17.66 -2.27 -1.32
CA PRO A 55 18.40 -1.98 -0.11
C PRO A 55 19.82 -1.51 -0.42
N SER A 56 20.29 -0.50 0.31
CA SER A 56 21.68 -0.08 0.35
C SER A 56 22.60 -1.20 0.86
N GLU A 57 23.91 -1.07 0.64
CA GLU A 57 24.92 -2.01 1.16
C GLU A 57 24.78 -2.24 2.67
N ARG A 58 24.50 -1.17 3.43
CA ARG A 58 24.20 -1.27 4.87
C ARG A 58 22.95 -2.11 5.14
N GLU A 59 21.82 -1.80 4.49
CA GLU A 59 20.56 -2.53 4.69
C GLU A 59 20.64 -4.00 4.24
N GLN A 60 21.58 -4.37 3.37
CA GLN A 60 21.87 -5.75 2.99
C GLN A 60 22.64 -6.52 4.10
N GLY A 61 23.38 -5.81 4.96
CA GLY A 61 24.05 -6.37 6.14
C GLY A 61 23.24 -6.28 7.44
N GLU A 62 22.08 -5.63 7.43
CA GLU A 62 21.15 -5.57 8.56
C GLU A 62 20.19 -6.78 8.56
N TRP A 63 19.49 -7.01 9.67
CA TRP A 63 18.41 -8.01 9.69
C TRP A 63 17.31 -7.58 8.72
N TYR A 64 16.89 -8.47 7.80
CA TYR A 64 16.09 -8.11 6.63
C TYR A 64 14.81 -7.28 6.92
N PHE A 65 14.14 -7.54 8.04
CA PHE A 65 12.93 -6.80 8.43
C PHE A 65 13.20 -5.40 9.01
N GLN A 66 14.42 -5.12 9.49
CA GLN A 66 14.81 -3.89 10.19
C GLN A 66 14.43 -2.63 9.41
N ARG A 67 14.74 -2.58 8.10
CA ARG A 67 14.43 -1.46 7.21
C ARG A 67 12.94 -1.17 7.03
N TYR A 68 12.06 -2.13 7.36
CA TYR A 68 10.61 -1.98 7.29
C TYR A 68 10.00 -1.60 8.65
N MET A 69 10.64 -1.98 9.76
CA MET A 69 10.14 -1.69 11.13
C MET A 69 10.15 -0.19 11.44
N THR A 70 11.12 0.54 10.90
CA THR A 70 11.19 2.02 10.91
C THR A 70 9.97 2.71 10.29
N HIS A 71 9.17 1.99 9.50
CA HIS A 71 8.04 2.53 8.74
C HIS A 71 6.66 2.06 9.24
N LEU A 72 6.58 1.32 10.34
CA LEU A 72 5.29 0.92 10.94
C LEU A 72 4.42 2.13 11.36
N PRO A 73 3.09 1.99 11.40
CA PRO A 73 2.17 3.05 11.82
C PRO A 73 2.23 3.35 13.32
N SER A 74 2.24 4.64 13.68
CA SER A 74 1.96 5.12 15.05
C SER A 74 0.46 5.17 15.33
N ALA A 75 0.06 5.38 16.60
CA ALA A 75 -1.34 5.41 17.03
C ALA A 75 -2.17 6.45 16.25
N GLY A 76 -3.18 5.98 15.52
CA GLY A 76 -4.01 6.78 14.62
C GLY A 76 -3.55 6.80 13.15
N GLU A 77 -2.37 6.28 12.81
CA GLU A 77 -1.84 6.27 11.44
C GLU A 77 -2.37 5.11 10.59
N ILE A 78 -2.39 5.37 9.27
CA ILE A 78 -2.56 4.39 8.20
C ILE A 78 -1.25 4.36 7.41
N VAL A 79 -0.70 3.17 7.22
CA VAL A 79 0.49 2.95 6.39
C VAL A 79 0.15 1.99 5.26
N LEU A 80 0.45 2.41 4.03
CA LEU A 80 0.21 1.64 2.81
C LEU A 80 1.57 1.22 2.23
N PHE A 81 1.83 -0.08 2.16
CA PHE A 81 3.07 -0.66 1.63
C PHE A 81 2.86 -1.05 0.15
N ASP A 82 3.48 -0.31 -0.79
CA ASP A 82 3.58 -0.70 -2.21
C ASP A 82 4.81 -1.61 -2.37
N ARG A 83 4.54 -2.92 -2.37
CA ARG A 83 5.49 -3.95 -1.92
C ARG A 83 5.92 -3.80 -0.45
N SER A 84 6.52 -4.86 0.09
CA SER A 84 6.80 -5.03 1.51
C SER A 84 8.02 -5.94 1.75
N TRP A 85 8.16 -6.46 2.97
CA TRP A 85 9.09 -7.55 3.27
C TRP A 85 8.85 -8.81 2.42
N TYR A 86 7.67 -8.98 1.80
CA TYR A 86 7.41 -10.08 0.87
C TYR A 86 8.20 -10.02 -0.45
N ASN A 87 8.96 -8.95 -0.70
CA ASN A 87 10.01 -8.93 -1.74
C ASN A 87 10.92 -10.18 -1.68
N ARG A 88 11.27 -10.67 -0.47
CA ARG A 88 12.12 -11.86 -0.27
C ARG A 88 11.48 -13.18 -0.74
N ALA A 89 10.15 -13.26 -0.79
CA ALA A 89 9.43 -14.43 -1.29
C ALA A 89 8.85 -14.25 -2.71
N GLY A 90 9.15 -13.12 -3.35
CA GLY A 90 8.76 -12.81 -4.72
C GLY A 90 9.98 -12.47 -5.56
N VAL A 91 10.14 -11.18 -5.91
CA VAL A 91 11.18 -10.68 -6.82
C VAL A 91 12.61 -11.09 -6.41
N GLU A 92 12.96 -11.06 -5.12
CA GLU A 92 14.34 -11.37 -4.72
C GLU A 92 14.64 -12.88 -4.79
N ALA A 93 13.62 -13.75 -4.70
CA ALA A 93 13.78 -15.20 -4.88
C ALA A 93 13.81 -15.59 -6.37
N VAL A 94 12.95 -15.00 -7.20
CA VAL A 94 12.87 -15.29 -8.64
C VAL A 94 14.06 -14.73 -9.40
N MET A 95 14.47 -13.49 -9.11
CA MET A 95 15.57 -12.81 -9.81
C MET A 95 16.96 -13.09 -9.19
N GLY A 96 17.07 -14.02 -8.22
CA GLY A 96 18.33 -14.39 -7.58
C GLY A 96 18.98 -13.30 -6.72
N PHE A 97 18.24 -12.28 -6.27
CA PHE A 97 18.74 -11.23 -5.38
C PHE A 97 18.85 -11.67 -3.91
N CYS A 98 18.56 -12.94 -3.61
CA CYS A 98 18.79 -13.58 -2.33
C CYS A 98 19.14 -15.06 -2.49
N THR A 99 19.76 -15.66 -1.48
CA THR A 99 20.01 -17.10 -1.48
C THR A 99 18.72 -17.87 -1.16
N PRO A 100 18.57 -19.14 -1.60
CA PRO A 100 17.43 -19.97 -1.22
C PRO A 100 17.23 -20.04 0.31
N GLN A 101 18.32 -20.15 1.07
CA GLN A 101 18.30 -20.14 2.53
C GLN A 101 17.68 -18.84 3.10
N GLN A 102 17.99 -17.67 2.54
CA GLN A 102 17.39 -16.40 2.96
C GLN A 102 15.88 -16.34 2.66
N THR A 103 15.41 -16.97 1.57
CA THR A 103 13.97 -17.12 1.29
C THR A 103 13.32 -18.04 2.32
N ASP A 104 13.93 -19.20 2.58
CA ASP A 104 13.43 -20.20 3.53
C ASP A 104 13.36 -19.68 4.96
N ASP A 105 14.34 -18.90 5.39
CA ASP A 105 14.34 -18.29 6.73
C ASP A 105 13.38 -17.10 6.82
N PHE A 106 13.19 -16.33 5.74
CA PHE A 106 12.12 -15.33 5.67
C PHE A 106 10.74 -15.98 5.81
N LEU A 107 10.47 -17.09 5.10
CA LEU A 107 9.16 -17.77 5.15
C LEU A 107 8.85 -18.34 6.55
N LYS A 108 9.87 -18.65 7.36
CA LYS A 108 9.73 -19.02 8.79
C LYS A 108 9.53 -17.79 9.69
N GLN A 109 10.24 -16.68 9.40
CA GLN A 109 10.25 -15.48 10.26
C GLN A 109 9.03 -14.57 10.06
N ALA A 110 8.54 -14.40 8.83
CA ALA A 110 7.44 -13.47 8.54
C ALA A 110 6.15 -13.77 9.34
N PRO A 111 5.68 -15.03 9.47
CA PRO A 111 4.51 -15.34 10.31
C PRO A 111 4.71 -15.03 11.79
N VAL A 112 5.94 -15.17 12.30
CA VAL A 112 6.29 -14.88 13.71
C VAL A 112 6.28 -13.37 13.95
N LEU A 113 6.91 -12.60 13.05
CA LEU A 113 6.91 -11.13 13.13
C LEU A 113 5.48 -10.56 13.02
N GLU A 114 4.72 -11.01 12.02
CA GLU A 114 3.35 -10.53 11.80
C GLU A 114 2.44 -10.86 12.97
N ARG A 115 2.62 -12.04 13.58
CA ARG A 115 1.95 -12.36 14.84
C ARG A 115 2.33 -11.40 15.96
N LEU A 116 3.61 -11.10 16.17
CA LEU A 116 4.03 -10.15 17.22
C LEU A 116 3.40 -8.76 17.01
N LEU A 117 3.29 -8.30 15.76
CA LEU A 117 2.63 -7.04 15.42
C LEU A 117 1.11 -7.08 15.68
N VAL A 118 0.44 -8.17 15.33
CA VAL A 118 -1.02 -8.35 15.55
C VAL A 118 -1.35 -8.55 17.03
N ASP A 119 -0.54 -9.30 17.77
CA ASP A 119 -0.68 -9.52 19.22
C ASP A 119 -0.43 -8.20 20.01
N ASP A 120 0.42 -7.29 19.50
CA ASP A 120 0.57 -5.90 19.97
C ASP A 120 -0.61 -4.97 19.54
N GLY A 121 -1.52 -5.46 18.70
CA GLY A 121 -2.72 -4.74 18.28
C GLY A 121 -2.57 -3.86 17.04
N LEU A 122 -1.62 -4.17 16.15
CA LEU A 122 -1.62 -3.67 14.77
C LEU A 122 -2.75 -4.33 13.96
N LEU A 123 -3.56 -3.53 13.28
CA LEU A 123 -4.48 -4.02 12.26
C LEU A 123 -3.66 -4.26 10.99
N LEU A 124 -3.37 -5.52 10.67
CA LEU A 124 -2.57 -5.93 9.52
C LEU A 124 -3.44 -6.55 8.43
N PHE A 125 -3.46 -5.94 7.25
CA PHE A 125 -4.12 -6.46 6.05
C PHE A 125 -3.09 -6.78 4.97
N LYS A 126 -3.16 -7.98 4.37
CA LYS A 126 -2.25 -8.42 3.30
C LYS A 126 -3.06 -8.78 2.05
N TYR A 127 -2.90 -7.98 0.99
CA TYR A 127 -3.59 -8.17 -0.28
C TYR A 127 -2.61 -8.61 -1.36
N TRP A 128 -2.92 -9.70 -2.05
CA TRP A 128 -2.27 -10.09 -3.30
C TRP A 128 -3.20 -9.80 -4.46
N LEU A 129 -2.77 -8.92 -5.39
CA LEU A 129 -3.53 -8.58 -6.58
C LEU A 129 -3.30 -9.65 -7.66
N THR A 130 -4.35 -10.40 -8.00
CA THR A 130 -4.29 -11.39 -9.09
C THR A 130 -4.58 -10.72 -10.43
N VAL A 131 -3.77 -11.03 -11.43
CA VAL A 131 -3.93 -10.62 -12.82
C VAL A 131 -3.45 -11.77 -13.70
N ASP A 132 -4.19 -12.07 -14.75
CA ASP A 132 -3.83 -13.09 -15.73
C ASP A 132 -2.80 -12.57 -16.73
N GLN A 133 -2.02 -13.47 -17.34
CA GLN A 133 -0.86 -13.08 -18.16
C GLN A 133 -1.28 -12.20 -19.35
N GLN A 134 -2.42 -12.47 -19.98
CA GLN A 134 -2.96 -11.63 -21.06
C GLN A 134 -3.17 -10.18 -20.58
N GLN A 135 -3.87 -9.98 -19.47
CA GLN A 135 -4.11 -8.65 -18.89
C GLN A 135 -2.83 -8.01 -18.35
N GLN A 136 -1.82 -8.81 -17.97
CA GLN A 136 -0.50 -8.31 -17.61
C GLN A 136 0.21 -7.71 -18.83
N GLU A 137 0.18 -8.41 -19.97
CA GLU A 137 0.80 -8.06 -21.25
C GLU A 137 0.11 -6.88 -21.95
N GLU A 138 -1.22 -6.84 -21.97
CA GLU A 138 -2.01 -5.69 -22.46
C GLU A 138 -1.58 -4.37 -21.78
N ARG A 139 -1.29 -4.43 -20.47
CA ARG A 139 -0.81 -3.28 -19.68
C ARG A 139 0.67 -2.99 -19.86
N PHE A 140 1.46 -3.94 -20.32
CA PHE A 140 2.85 -3.69 -20.72
C PHE A 140 2.90 -2.89 -22.01
N ALA A 141 2.05 -3.23 -23.00
CA ALA A 141 1.88 -2.45 -24.22
C ALA A 141 1.34 -1.02 -23.92
N GLU A 142 0.25 -0.91 -23.16
CA GLU A 142 -0.34 0.38 -22.75
C GLU A 142 0.69 1.33 -22.09
N ARG A 143 1.58 0.77 -21.25
CA ARG A 143 2.65 1.55 -20.59
C ARG A 143 3.79 1.95 -21.52
N ALA A 144 4.08 1.16 -22.55
CA ALA A 144 5.11 1.49 -23.53
C ALA A 144 4.64 2.61 -24.48
N GLU A 145 3.35 2.64 -24.80
CA GLU A 145 2.74 3.63 -25.70
C GLU A 145 2.42 4.96 -25.01
N ASP A 146 1.97 4.96 -23.75
CA ASP A 146 1.56 6.18 -23.02
C ASP A 146 2.76 6.90 -22.35
N PRO A 147 3.15 8.13 -22.77
CA PRO A 147 4.25 8.88 -22.17
C PRO A 147 4.08 9.20 -20.68
N LEU A 148 2.85 9.25 -20.16
CA LEU A 148 2.55 9.46 -18.73
C LEU A 148 2.73 8.18 -17.90
N LYS A 149 2.97 7.04 -18.56
CA LYS A 149 3.14 5.71 -17.95
C LYS A 149 4.47 5.03 -18.27
N GLN A 150 5.21 5.44 -19.31
CA GLN A 150 6.52 4.86 -19.70
C GLN A 150 7.51 4.74 -18.54
N TRP A 151 7.57 5.72 -17.63
CA TRP A 151 8.43 5.68 -16.44
C TRP A 151 8.12 4.53 -15.46
N LYS A 152 6.98 3.84 -15.63
CA LYS A 152 6.56 2.67 -14.83
C LYS A 152 7.02 1.34 -15.46
N LEU A 153 8.03 1.38 -16.33
CA LEU A 153 8.69 0.22 -16.93
C LEU A 153 10.19 0.30 -16.61
N SER A 154 10.69 -0.67 -15.86
CA SER A 154 12.12 -0.87 -15.63
C SER A 154 12.64 -2.10 -16.42
N PRO A 155 13.97 -2.26 -16.58
CA PRO A 155 14.53 -3.48 -17.16
C PRO A 155 14.11 -4.76 -16.42
N ILE A 156 13.96 -4.69 -15.09
CA ILE A 156 13.50 -5.82 -14.26
C ILE A 156 12.06 -6.21 -14.58
N ASP A 157 11.17 -5.24 -14.89
CA ASP A 157 9.79 -5.55 -15.28
C ASP A 157 9.74 -6.29 -16.64
N LEU A 158 10.68 -6.00 -17.55
CA LEU A 158 10.78 -6.67 -18.86
C LEU A 158 11.34 -8.10 -18.73
N GLU A 159 12.31 -8.30 -17.85
CA GLU A 159 12.88 -9.61 -17.52
C GLU A 159 11.84 -10.49 -16.80
N ALA A 160 11.13 -9.92 -15.82
CA ALA A 160 10.10 -10.60 -15.02
C ALA A 160 8.92 -11.16 -15.84
N ARG A 161 8.67 -10.65 -17.06
CA ARG A 161 7.67 -11.22 -18.00
C ARG A 161 8.02 -12.65 -18.42
N GLN A 162 9.31 -12.96 -18.56
CA GLN A 162 9.77 -14.30 -18.95
C GLN A 162 9.57 -15.31 -17.80
N HIS A 163 9.58 -14.83 -16.56
CA HIS A 163 9.46 -15.63 -15.34
C HIS A 163 8.03 -15.78 -14.81
N TYR A 164 7.01 -15.70 -15.69
CA TYR A 164 5.60 -15.69 -15.25
C TYR A 164 5.24 -16.88 -14.35
N GLU A 165 5.70 -18.09 -14.69
CA GLU A 165 5.49 -19.28 -13.86
C GLU A 165 6.28 -19.26 -12.54
N ASP A 166 7.53 -18.79 -12.55
CA ASP A 166 8.37 -18.76 -11.34
C ASP A 166 7.79 -17.83 -10.29
N TYR A 167 7.30 -16.66 -10.70
CA TYR A 167 6.51 -15.78 -9.84
C TYR A 167 5.20 -16.42 -9.36
N GLY A 168 4.62 -17.37 -10.10
CA GLY A 168 3.49 -18.19 -9.66
C GLY A 168 3.89 -19.18 -8.56
N ARG A 169 4.95 -19.97 -8.80
CA ARG A 169 5.54 -20.90 -7.83
C ARG A 169 5.97 -20.18 -6.54
N ALA A 170 6.59 -19.01 -6.67
CA ALA A 170 7.01 -18.16 -5.55
C ALA A 170 5.81 -17.62 -4.75
N ARG A 171 4.78 -17.08 -5.42
CA ARG A 171 3.50 -16.69 -4.80
C ARG A 171 2.89 -17.85 -4.02
N ASP A 172 2.77 -19.03 -4.62
CA ASP A 172 2.07 -20.15 -4.00
C ASP A 172 2.84 -20.70 -2.79
N ARG A 173 4.18 -20.73 -2.88
CA ARG A 173 5.05 -21.00 -1.73
C ARG A 173 4.86 -19.95 -0.63
N MET A 174 4.86 -18.66 -0.96
CA MET A 174 4.66 -17.55 -0.03
C MET A 174 3.31 -17.67 0.71
N LEU A 175 2.22 -17.85 -0.04
CA LEU A 175 0.87 -17.99 0.52
C LEU A 175 0.78 -19.19 1.46
N ALA A 176 1.30 -20.36 1.05
CA ALA A 176 1.25 -21.59 1.85
C ALA A 176 1.99 -21.49 3.19
N HIS A 177 3.07 -20.70 3.29
CA HIS A 177 3.83 -20.53 4.53
C HIS A 177 3.33 -19.37 5.40
N THR A 178 2.65 -18.38 4.81
CA THR A 178 2.39 -17.09 5.49
C THR A 178 0.92 -16.65 5.53
N HIS A 179 -0.01 -17.41 4.95
CA HIS A 179 -1.43 -17.26 5.26
C HIS A 179 -1.71 -17.87 6.64
N THR A 180 -2.03 -17.05 7.64
CA THR A 180 -2.33 -17.49 9.01
C THR A 180 -3.68 -16.97 9.49
N LYS A 181 -4.21 -17.49 10.61
CA LYS A 181 -5.46 -16.98 11.19
C LYS A 181 -5.31 -15.56 11.75
N GLN A 182 -4.11 -15.19 12.18
CA GLN A 182 -3.78 -13.89 12.76
C GLN A 182 -3.47 -12.84 11.68
N ALA A 183 -2.74 -13.25 10.64
CA ALA A 183 -2.38 -12.43 9.49
C ALA A 183 -2.74 -13.18 8.19
N PRO A 184 -4.02 -13.18 7.79
CA PRO A 184 -4.46 -13.85 6.56
C PRO A 184 -4.00 -13.10 5.32
N TRP A 185 -3.84 -13.86 4.23
CA TRP A 185 -3.72 -13.30 2.89
C TRP A 185 -5.08 -13.25 2.21
N THR A 186 -5.44 -12.09 1.65
CA THR A 186 -6.60 -11.90 0.78
C THR A 186 -6.14 -11.84 -0.68
N LEU A 187 -6.73 -12.67 -1.54
CA LEU A 187 -6.54 -12.56 -2.99
C LEU A 187 -7.65 -11.65 -3.56
N VAL A 188 -7.31 -10.74 -4.47
CA VAL A 188 -8.30 -9.87 -5.13
C VAL A 188 -8.08 -9.88 -6.64
N ASP A 189 -9.14 -10.19 -7.40
CA ASP A 189 -9.14 -10.06 -8.85
C ASP A 189 -8.95 -8.61 -9.28
N PHE A 190 -7.91 -8.38 -10.07
CA PHE A 190 -7.51 -7.10 -10.62
C PHE A 190 -7.42 -7.12 -12.16
N ASN A 191 -7.97 -8.13 -12.84
CA ASN A 191 -8.14 -8.15 -14.30
C ASN A 191 -8.93 -6.92 -14.78
N ASP A 192 -10.03 -6.58 -14.11
CA ASP A 192 -10.63 -5.25 -14.13
C ASP A 192 -10.09 -4.42 -12.96
N GLN A 193 -9.17 -3.50 -13.23
CA GLN A 193 -8.58 -2.65 -12.19
C GLN A 193 -9.58 -1.70 -11.52
N ARG A 194 -10.71 -1.36 -12.15
CA ARG A 194 -11.72 -0.48 -11.53
C ARG A 194 -12.54 -1.27 -10.53
N ARG A 195 -12.98 -2.48 -10.90
CA ARG A 195 -13.67 -3.41 -9.99
C ARG A 195 -12.74 -3.86 -8.86
N GLY A 196 -11.51 -4.30 -9.16
CA GLY A 196 -10.55 -4.75 -8.14
C GLY A 196 -10.28 -3.71 -7.04
N ARG A 197 -10.15 -2.41 -7.39
CA ARG A 197 -10.04 -1.32 -6.41
C ARG A 197 -11.25 -1.23 -5.49
N LEU A 198 -12.46 -1.32 -6.05
CA LEU A 198 -13.71 -1.29 -5.26
C LEU A 198 -13.83 -2.54 -4.38
N THR A 199 -13.54 -3.74 -4.90
CA THR A 199 -13.56 -5.00 -4.14
C THR A 199 -12.60 -4.96 -2.96
N LEU A 200 -11.35 -4.52 -3.17
CA LEU A 200 -10.33 -4.43 -2.11
C LEU A 200 -10.74 -3.41 -1.03
N ILE A 201 -11.18 -2.21 -1.42
CA ILE A 201 -11.56 -1.17 -0.45
C ILE A 201 -12.84 -1.55 0.31
N ARG A 202 -13.81 -2.23 -0.33
CA ARG A 202 -15.01 -2.76 0.33
C ARG A 202 -14.62 -3.82 1.36
N HIS A 203 -13.81 -4.81 0.96
CA HIS A 203 -13.27 -5.82 1.87
C HIS A 203 -12.52 -5.20 3.06
N LEU A 204 -11.68 -4.18 2.83
CA LEU A 204 -10.96 -3.48 3.91
C LEU A 204 -11.95 -2.86 4.90
N LEU A 205 -13.00 -2.19 4.41
CA LEU A 205 -14.02 -1.56 5.24
C LEU A 205 -14.91 -2.57 6.00
N ASP A 206 -15.23 -3.73 5.41
CA ASP A 206 -16.07 -4.77 6.03
C ASP A 206 -15.37 -5.55 7.15
N HIS A 207 -14.04 -5.62 7.14
CA HIS A 207 -13.26 -6.41 8.09
C HIS A 207 -12.69 -5.58 9.25
N LEU A 208 -13.24 -4.39 9.48
CA LEU A 208 -12.92 -3.52 10.61
C LEU A 208 -14.07 -3.59 11.65
N PRO A 209 -13.75 -3.72 12.96
CA PRO A 209 -14.71 -4.23 13.95
C PRO A 209 -15.85 -3.27 14.27
N ASP A 210 -15.56 -1.97 14.27
CA ASP A 210 -16.50 -0.85 14.29
C ASP A 210 -15.73 0.35 13.73
N VAL A 211 -16.38 1.23 12.97
CA VAL A 211 -15.79 2.49 12.48
C VAL A 211 -16.66 3.71 12.82
N THR A 212 -17.60 3.54 13.74
CA THR A 212 -18.47 4.59 14.24
C THR A 212 -17.67 5.59 15.07
N VAL A 213 -17.84 6.88 14.80
CA VAL A 213 -17.23 7.98 15.55
C VAL A 213 -18.32 9.01 15.84
N PRO A 214 -18.44 9.51 17.09
CA PRO A 214 -19.36 10.59 17.41
C PRO A 214 -19.17 11.78 16.47
N ALA A 215 -20.26 12.29 15.90
CA ALA A 215 -20.23 13.44 15.00
C ALA A 215 -19.73 14.67 15.77
N LYS A 216 -18.60 15.25 15.35
CA LYS A 216 -18.11 16.51 15.90
C LYS A 216 -18.89 17.66 15.27
N GLU A 217 -19.82 18.24 16.03
CA GLU A 217 -20.48 19.48 15.64
C GLU A 217 -19.43 20.60 15.47
N LEU A 218 -19.47 21.27 14.32
CA LEU A 218 -18.62 22.40 13.99
C LEU A 218 -19.49 23.65 13.92
N GLN A 219 -19.34 24.54 14.90
CA GLN A 219 -20.00 25.83 14.90
C GLN A 219 -19.17 26.83 14.09
N PHE A 220 -19.80 27.47 13.10
CA PHE A 220 -19.21 28.51 12.27
C PHE A 220 -19.84 29.87 12.60
N PRO A 221 -19.42 30.54 13.70
CA PRO A 221 -19.95 31.85 14.06
C PRO A 221 -19.60 32.89 12.99
N ALA A 222 -20.49 33.86 12.80
CA ALA A 222 -20.31 34.93 11.81
C ALA A 222 -19.01 35.74 12.07
N VAL A 223 -18.24 36.01 11.02
CA VAL A 223 -16.97 36.75 11.12
C VAL A 223 -17.25 38.18 11.56
N LYS A 224 -16.74 38.56 12.74
CA LYS A 224 -16.92 39.89 13.32
C LYS A 224 -16.28 40.96 12.43
N GLY A 225 -17.11 41.86 11.90
CA GLY A 225 -16.70 42.88 10.93
C GLY A 225 -16.86 42.47 9.45
N GLY A 226 -17.53 41.34 9.18
CA GLY A 226 -17.81 40.88 7.83
C GLY A 226 -16.65 40.12 7.17
N LEU A 227 -16.88 39.70 5.92
CA LEU A 227 -15.84 39.12 5.07
C LEU A 227 -14.89 40.23 4.60
N LYS A 228 -13.61 39.89 4.44
CA LYS A 228 -12.57 40.81 3.96
C LYS A 228 -11.95 40.28 2.68
N GLU A 229 -11.66 41.18 1.75
CA GLU A 229 -10.82 40.91 0.60
C GLU A 229 -9.35 40.88 1.03
N GLU A 230 -8.56 39.97 0.43
CA GLU A 230 -7.11 39.99 0.60
C GLU A 230 -6.50 41.11 -0.26
N ARG A 231 -5.69 41.97 0.36
CA ARG A 231 -5.10 43.15 -0.29
C ARG A 231 -3.60 43.21 -0.01
N PHE A 232 -2.82 43.47 -1.06
CA PHE A 232 -1.37 43.46 -1.04
C PHE A 232 -0.83 44.83 -1.44
N ASP A 233 -0.53 45.70 -0.48
CA ASP A 233 0.01 47.05 -0.76
C ASP A 233 1.52 47.06 -1.07
N TRP A 234 2.15 45.87 -1.10
CA TRP A 234 3.55 45.66 -1.48
C TRP A 234 3.74 45.54 -3.00
N LYS A 235 5.01 45.50 -3.44
CA LYS A 235 5.41 45.31 -4.85
C LYS A 235 5.11 43.92 -5.41
N LEU A 236 4.96 42.92 -4.55
CA LEU A 236 4.55 41.56 -4.94
C LEU A 236 3.03 41.51 -5.06
N LYS A 237 2.54 40.80 -6.09
CA LYS A 237 1.12 40.57 -6.36
C LYS A 237 0.90 39.07 -6.63
N PRO A 238 -0.31 38.53 -6.38
CA PRO A 238 -0.65 37.18 -6.80
C PRO A 238 -0.43 36.97 -8.30
N ILE A 239 0.00 35.77 -8.68
CA ILE A 239 0.02 35.35 -10.08
C ILE A 239 -1.44 35.31 -10.56
N LYS A 240 -1.73 35.89 -11.73
CA LYS A 240 -3.08 35.81 -12.32
C LYS A 240 -3.44 34.34 -12.59
N SER A 241 -4.71 33.98 -12.38
CA SER A 241 -5.25 32.73 -12.90
C SER A 241 -5.05 32.67 -14.42
N LEU A 242 -4.77 31.46 -14.92
CA LEU A 242 -4.85 31.11 -16.33
C LEU A 242 -6.31 31.14 -16.80
#